data_AF-A0A368FS17-F1
#
_entry.id   AF-A0A368FS17-F1
#
_cell.length_a   1.000
_cell.length_b   1.000
_cell.length_c   1.000
_cell.angle_alpha   90.00
_cell.angle_beta   90.00
_cell.angle_gamma   90.00
#
_symmetry.space_group_name_H-M   'P 1'
#
loop_
_entity.id
_entity.type
_entity.pdbx_description
1 polymer ?
#
loop_
_entity_poly.entity_id
_entity_poly.type
_entity_poly.pdbx_seq_one_letter_code
_entity_poly.pdbx_strand_id
1 'polypeptide(L)' 'MLQERSGSACGNDANLRVRTMKQKIGYPDYLNDSKSVDHEYRMFQVYDGGYYKTKFQFYEQYQRDVLERIAQPVDRER' A
#
# COMPACT_ATOMS: atom_id res chain seq x y z
N MET A 1 43.98 -19.93 -27.80
CA MET A 1 42.95 -18.90 -27.94
C MET A 1 42.02 -19.01 -26.74
N LEU A 2 42.08 -18.03 -25.84
CA LEU A 2 41.19 -17.91 -24.70
C LEU A 2 39.88 -17.24 -25.14
N GLN A 3 38.74 -17.89 -24.90
CA GLN A 3 37.62 -17.26 -24.19
C GLN A 3 36.54 -18.30 -23.91
N GLU A 4 36.56 -18.82 -22.68
CA GLU A 4 35.38 -19.38 -22.04
C GLU A 4 34.35 -18.26 -21.93
N ARG A 5 33.23 -18.35 -22.67
CA ARG A 5 32.08 -17.48 -22.44
C ARG A 5 31.32 -18.02 -21.24
N SER A 6 31.71 -17.48 -20.10
CA SER A 6 30.97 -17.42 -18.85
C SER A 6 29.46 -17.30 -19.06
N GLY A 7 28.72 -18.19 -18.39
CA GLY A 7 27.29 -18.05 -18.19
C GLY A 7 26.92 -16.80 -17.38
N SER A 8 25.61 -16.68 -17.13
CA SER A 8 24.93 -15.71 -16.27
C SER A 8 24.28 -14.51 -16.97
N ALA A 9 23.32 -14.79 -17.86
CA ALA A 9 22.24 -13.84 -18.14
C ALA A 9 21.29 -13.66 -16.93
N CYS A 10 21.37 -14.55 -15.92
CA CYS A 10 20.53 -14.53 -14.72
C CYS A 10 21.04 -13.56 -13.63
N GLY A 11 22.32 -13.19 -13.64
CA GLY A 11 22.94 -12.34 -12.60
C GLY A 11 22.55 -10.86 -12.64
N ASN A 12 22.09 -10.34 -13.78
CA ASN A 12 21.76 -8.93 -13.94
C ASN A 12 20.33 -8.58 -13.48
N ASP A 13 19.36 -9.47 -13.68
CA ASP A 13 17.96 -9.27 -13.29
C ASP A 13 17.78 -9.31 -11.76
N ALA A 14 18.42 -10.27 -11.08
CA ALA A 14 18.36 -10.36 -9.62
C ALA A 14 18.94 -9.11 -8.93
N ASN A 15 20.08 -8.61 -9.41
CA ASN A 15 20.71 -7.41 -8.88
C ASN A 15 19.88 -6.14 -9.13
N LEU A 16 19.22 -6.05 -10.29
CA LEU A 16 18.31 -4.93 -10.60
C LEU A 16 17.07 -4.94 -9.69
N ARG A 17 16.50 -6.11 -9.44
CA ARG A 17 15.36 -6.26 -8.51
C ARG A 17 15.72 -5.79 -7.12
N VAL A 18 16.85 -6.25 -6.56
CA VAL A 18 17.29 -5.81 -5.23
C VAL A 18 17.49 -4.30 -5.16
N ARG A 19 18.08 -3.69 -6.19
CA ARG A 19 18.27 -2.23 -6.26
C ARG A 19 16.98 -1.42 -6.38
N THR A 20 15.91 -2.03 -6.90
CA THR A 20 14.60 -1.37 -7.12
C THR A 20 13.58 -1.73 -6.04
N MET A 21 13.91 -2.60 -5.09
CA MET A 21 13.06 -2.93 -3.95
C MET A 21 12.95 -1.73 -3.01
N LYS A 22 11.71 -1.25 -2.83
CA LYS A 22 11.41 -0.19 -1.87
C LYS A 22 11.38 -0.76 -0.45
N GLN A 23 12.10 -0.11 0.45
CA GLN A 23 12.05 -0.41 1.88
C GLN A 23 11.08 0.56 2.56
N LYS A 24 10.18 0.04 3.40
CA LYS A 24 9.32 0.84 4.29
C LYS A 24 9.70 0.50 5.72
N ILE A 25 10.14 1.49 6.51
CA ILE A 25 10.58 1.32 7.90
C ILE A 25 9.66 2.16 8.80
N GLY A 26 9.08 1.54 9.83
CA GLY A 26 8.15 2.22 10.73
C GLY A 26 6.74 2.26 10.15
N TYR A 27 6.24 3.46 9.87
CA TYR A 27 4.86 3.70 9.45
C TYR A 27 4.81 4.50 8.13
N PRO A 28 3.72 4.43 7.35
CA PRO A 28 3.60 5.15 6.08
C PRO A 28 3.71 6.68 6.24
N ASP A 29 4.35 7.33 5.28
CA ASP A 29 4.59 8.78 5.33
C ASP A 29 3.30 9.61 5.37
N TYR A 30 2.20 9.13 4.79
CA TYR A 30 0.93 9.85 4.78
C TYR A 30 0.36 10.08 6.20
N LEU A 31 0.77 9.28 7.19
CA LEU A 31 0.36 9.48 8.58
C LEU A 31 1.00 10.72 9.22
N ASN A 32 2.07 11.26 8.64
CA ASN A 32 2.64 12.54 9.06
C ASN A 32 1.84 13.75 8.55
N ASP A 33 0.91 13.57 7.60
CA ASP A 33 0.04 14.62 7.09
C ASP A 33 -1.40 14.43 7.59
N SER A 34 -1.82 15.28 8.53
CA SER A 34 -3.16 15.21 9.10
C SER A 34 -4.27 15.33 8.05
N LYS A 35 -4.05 16.08 6.96
CA LYS A 35 -5.05 16.25 5.91
C LYS A 35 -5.28 14.96 5.12
N SER A 36 -4.21 14.21 4.87
CA SER A 36 -4.28 12.91 4.22
C SER A 36 -5.08 11.92 5.08
N VAL A 37 -4.83 11.92 6.39
CA VAL A 37 -5.58 11.10 7.35
C VAL A 37 -7.05 11.52 7.41
N ASP A 38 -7.35 12.81 7.54
CA ASP A 38 -8.73 13.32 7.57
C ASP A 38 -9.49 12.96 6.28
N HIS A 39 -8.83 13.05 5.13
CA HIS A 39 -9.41 12.71 3.84
C HIS A 39 -9.74 11.21 3.74
N GLU A 40 -8.86 10.33 4.23
CA GLU A 40 -9.05 8.88 4.26
C GLU A 40 -10.24 8.50 5.16
N TYR A 41 -10.35 9.12 6.33
CA TYR A 41 -11.40 8.80 7.29
C TYR A 41 -12.69 9.61 7.13
N ARG A 42 -12.80 10.51 6.15
CA ARG A 42 -13.95 11.44 5.99
C ARG A 42 -15.33 10.77 5.92
N MET A 43 -15.39 9.52 5.44
CA MET A 43 -16.64 8.77 5.27
C MET A 43 -16.98 7.90 6.49
N PHE A 44 -16.07 7.77 7.46
CA PHE A 44 -16.27 6.99 8.66
C PHE A 44 -17.01 7.82 9.70
N GLN A 45 -18.06 7.24 10.29
CA GLN A 45 -18.87 7.90 11.30
C GLN A 45 -18.83 7.12 12.60
N VAL A 46 -18.56 7.84 13.69
CA VAL A 46 -18.63 7.30 15.05
C VAL A 46 -19.97 7.70 15.65
N TYR A 47 -20.68 6.73 16.20
CA TYR A 47 -21.94 6.95 16.92
C TYR A 47 -21.69 6.75 18.41
N ASP A 48 -21.75 7.84 19.19
CA ASP A 48 -21.57 7.80 20.64
C ASP A 48 -22.57 6.84 21.31
N GLY A 49 -22.06 5.94 22.16
CA GLY A 49 -22.85 4.86 22.78
C GLY A 49 -23.33 3.77 21.80
N GLY A 50 -23.09 3.93 20.49
CA GLY A 50 -23.55 3.05 19.43
C GLY A 50 -22.47 2.10 18.90
N TYR A 51 -21.83 1.32 19.76
CA TYR A 51 -20.69 0.46 19.40
C TYR A 51 -20.97 -0.42 18.16
N TYR A 52 -22.07 -1.18 18.16
CA TYR A 52 -22.39 -2.07 17.03
C TYR A 52 -22.69 -1.29 15.75
N LYS A 53 -23.40 -0.16 15.85
CA LYS A 53 -23.69 0.70 14.70
C LYS A 53 -22.41 1.24 14.08
N THR A 54 -21.49 1.73 14.91
CA THR A 54 -20.16 2.18 14.49
C THR A 54 -19.36 1.06 13.83
N LYS A 55 -19.36 -0.13 14.44
CA LYS A 55 -18.65 -1.32 13.91
C LYS A 55 -19.16 -1.73 12.53
N PHE A 56 -20.47 -1.80 12.33
CA PHE A 56 -21.05 -2.19 11.04
C PHE A 56 -20.87 -1.10 9.98
N GLN A 57 -20.96 0.18 10.35
CA GLN A 57 -20.65 1.28 9.45
C GLN A 57 -19.20 1.23 8.97
N PHE A 58 -18.27 0.93 9.88
CA PHE A 58 -16.86 0.76 9.53
C PHE A 58 -16.65 -0.36 8.50
N TYR A 59 -17.28 -1.52 8.69
CA TYR A 59 -17.17 -2.63 7.75
C TYR A 59 -17.72 -2.30 6.36
N GLU A 60 -18.84 -1.59 6.30
CA GLU A 60 -19.44 -1.15 5.04
C GLU A 60 -18.50 -0.19 4.28
N GLN A 61 -17.97 0.83 4.96
CA GLN A 61 -17.07 1.79 4.32
C GLN A 61 -15.74 1.14 3.91
N TYR A 62 -15.18 0.27 4.74
CA TYR A 62 -13.95 -0.45 4.41
C TYR A 62 -14.13 -1.30 3.16
N GLN A 63 -15.23 -2.06 3.07
CA GLN A 63 -15.51 -2.88 1.90
C GLN A 63 -15.66 -2.02 0.64
N ARG A 64 -16.33 -0.87 0.76
CA ARG A 64 -16.49 0.08 -0.33
C ARG A 64 -15.14 0.63 -0.82
N ASP A 65 -14.27 1.08 0.09
CA ASP A 65 -12.94 1.60 -0.25
C ASP A 65 -12.09 0.53 -0.98
N VAL A 66 -12.09 -0.72 -0.48
CA VAL A 66 -11.39 -1.83 -1.15
C VAL A 66 -11.92 -2.06 -2.57
N LEU A 67 -13.24 -2.02 -2.77
CA LEU A 67 -13.85 -2.21 -4.09
C LEU A 67 -13.54 -1.05 -5.05
N GLU A 68 -13.53 0.20 -4.54
CA GLU A 68 -13.16 1.38 -5.34
C GLU A 68 -11.71 1.32 -5.82
N ARG A 69 -10.79 0.76 -5.01
CA ARG A 69 -9.37 0.60 -5.38
C ARG A 69 -9.13 -0.40 -6.50
N ILE A 70 -10.04 -1.35 -6.76
CA ILE A 70 -9.90 -2.33 -7.86
C ILE A 70 -9.87 -1.62 -9.22
N ALA A 71 -10.59 -0.51 -9.34
CA ALA A 71 -10.64 0.27 -10.58
C ALA A 71 -9.46 1.24 -10.74
N GLN A 72 -8.59 1.36 -9.74
CA GLN A 72 -7.48 2.32 -9.71
C GLN A 72 -6.13 1.64 -9.98
N PRO A 73 -5.14 2.35 -10.55
CA PRO A 73 -3.78 1.82 -10.64
C PRO A 73 -3.21 1.56 -9.25
N VAL A 74 -2.43 0.49 -9.11
CA VAL A 74 -1.83 0.11 -7.82
C VAL A 74 -0.85 1.17 -7.35
N ASP A 75 -1.20 1.88 -6.29
CA ASP A 75 -0.32 2.80 -5.59
C ASP A 75 0.50 2.05 -4.54
N ARG A 76 1.83 2.09 -4.69
CA ARG A 76 2.79 1.47 -3.76
C ARG A 76 3.41 2.47 -2.78
N GLU A 77 3.15 3.76 -2.93
CA GLU A 77 3.69 4.82 -2.07
C GLU A 77 2.79 5.10 -0.86
N ARG A 78 1.51 4.74 -0.92
CA ARG A 78 0.58 4.79 0.22
C ARG A 78 0.94 3.81 1.34
#